data_AF-A0A8J2KR70-F1
#
_entry.id   AF-A0A8J2KR70-F1
#
_cell.length_a   1.000
_cell.length_b   1.000
_cell.length_c   1.000
_cell.angle_alpha   90.00
_cell.angle_beta   90.00
_cell.angle_gamma   90.00
#
_symmetry.space_group_name_H-M   'P 1'
#
loop_
_entity.id
_entity.type
_entity.pdbx_description
1 polymer ?
#
loop_
_entity_poly.entity_id
_entity_poly.type
_entity_poly.pdbx_seq_one_letter_code
_entity_poly.pdbx_strand_id
1 'polypeptide(L)'
;PDREVFRELLSQLPLNDIKGLDNLHLWMKKEINSNILRNYLGSIGGTDVGNVTRNILMKLISRQFALEINYKGRNGKIAFESCYLRDLIIECVRDSLKLRVKEVEVSKQLKNWFRGAKDRNGGRRRPTKTTMFIENKATDDPEAN
;
A
#
# COMPACT_ATOMS: atom_id res chain seq x y z
N PRO A 1 30.88 -0.40 -6.68
CA PRO A 1 29.76 -0.17 -7.62
C PRO A 1 28.39 -0.22 -6.92
N ASP A 2 28.01 -1.37 -6.34
CA ASP A 2 26.63 -1.58 -5.86
C ASP A 2 26.20 -0.68 -4.70
N ARG A 3 27.13 -0.29 -3.82
CA ARG A 3 26.81 0.59 -2.67
C ARG A 3 26.42 2.00 -3.08
N GLU A 4 27.03 2.55 -4.13
CA GLU A 4 26.72 3.90 -4.60
C GLU A 4 25.38 3.93 -5.33
N VAL A 5 25.16 2.95 -6.21
CA VAL A 5 23.88 2.74 -6.89
C VAL A 5 22.75 2.51 -5.88
N PHE A 6 23.01 1.75 -4.80
CA PHE A 6 22.04 1.58 -3.73
C PHE A 6 21.74 2.88 -2.97
N ARG A 7 22.74 3.75 -2.75
CA ARG A 7 22.50 5.08 -2.15
C ARG A 7 21.67 5.98 -3.07
N GLU A 8 21.93 5.94 -4.37
CA GLU A 8 21.13 6.64 -5.39
C GLU A 8 19.68 6.13 -5.43
N LEU A 9 19.46 4.83 -5.23
CA LEU A 9 18.11 4.29 -5.07
C LEU A 9 17.43 4.88 -3.83
N LEU A 10 18.10 4.87 -2.68
CA LEU A 10 17.52 5.33 -1.42
C LEU A 10 17.19 6.83 -1.45
N SER A 11 17.92 7.65 -2.20
CA SER A 11 17.60 9.08 -2.34
C SER A 11 16.36 9.36 -3.19
N GLN A 12 15.93 8.40 -4.02
CA GLN A 12 14.72 8.48 -4.83
C GLN A 12 13.46 8.01 -4.09
N LEU A 13 13.62 7.28 -2.98
CA LEU A 13 12.50 6.69 -2.23
C LEU A 13 12.22 7.43 -0.91
N PRO A 14 10.95 7.58 -0.51
CA PRO A 14 9.75 7.19 -1.26
C PRO A 14 9.44 8.13 -2.43
N LEU A 15 8.74 7.64 -3.44
CA LEU A 15 8.23 8.42 -4.56
C LEU A 15 7.19 9.43 -4.08
N ASN A 16 7.38 10.69 -4.45
CA ASN A 16 6.54 11.82 -4.00
C ASN A 16 5.61 12.35 -5.08
N ASP A 17 5.90 12.10 -6.35
CA ASP A 17 5.13 12.56 -7.49
C ASP A 17 5.40 11.70 -8.75
N ILE A 18 4.73 12.06 -9.84
CA ILE A 18 4.90 11.38 -11.14
C ILE A 18 6.31 11.55 -11.70
N LYS A 19 6.97 12.68 -11.46
CA LYS A 19 8.34 12.91 -11.93
C LYS A 19 9.32 11.96 -11.26
N GLY A 20 9.18 11.73 -9.96
CA GLY A 20 9.94 10.72 -9.23
C GLY A 20 9.71 9.31 -9.79
N LEU A 21 8.46 8.97 -10.13
CA LEU A 21 8.15 7.69 -10.77
C LEU A 21 8.84 7.55 -12.15
N ASP A 22 8.80 8.59 -12.98
CA ASP A 22 9.45 8.61 -14.29
C ASP A 22 10.98 8.52 -14.17
N ASN A 23 11.56 9.23 -13.20
CA ASN A 23 12.99 9.15 -12.89
C ASN A 23 13.39 7.74 -12.46
N LEU A 24 12.60 7.10 -11.60
CA LEU A 24 12.85 5.72 -11.18
C LEU A 24 12.77 4.78 -12.39
N HIS A 25 11.76 4.92 -13.26
CA HIS A 25 11.69 4.13 -14.50
C HIS A 25 12.91 4.32 -15.40
N LEU A 26 13.41 5.55 -15.54
CA LEU A 26 14.63 5.83 -16.30
C LEU A 26 15.86 5.19 -15.66
N TRP A 27 15.99 5.32 -14.34
CA TRP A 27 17.07 4.72 -13.56
C TRP A 27 17.07 3.19 -13.68
N MET A 28 15.89 2.56 -13.70
CA MET A 28 15.71 1.12 -13.86
C MET A 28 16.05 0.57 -15.25
N LYS A 29 16.23 1.41 -16.28
CA LYS A 29 16.64 0.94 -17.63
C LYS A 29 17.98 0.19 -17.62
N LYS A 30 18.81 0.43 -16.60
CA LYS A 30 20.02 -0.37 -16.35
C LYS A 30 19.64 -1.63 -15.58
N GLU A 31 20.01 -2.79 -16.11
CA GLU A 31 19.69 -4.09 -15.49
C GLU A 31 20.17 -4.19 -14.03
N ILE A 32 21.39 -3.73 -13.75
CA ILE A 32 21.95 -3.68 -12.40
C ILE A 32 21.08 -2.87 -11.42
N ASN A 33 20.51 -1.76 -11.87
CA ASN A 33 19.64 -0.91 -11.06
C ASN A 33 18.32 -1.62 -10.75
N SER A 34 17.72 -2.26 -11.76
CA SER A 34 16.52 -3.08 -11.59
C SER A 34 16.75 -4.24 -10.62
N ASN A 35 17.89 -4.92 -10.71
CA ASN A 35 18.26 -6.01 -9.79
C ASN A 35 18.47 -5.51 -8.36
N ILE A 36 19.11 -4.34 -8.18
CA ILE A 36 19.27 -3.72 -6.86
C ILE A 36 17.92 -3.36 -6.24
N LEU A 37 17.01 -2.76 -7.01
CA LEU A 37 15.66 -2.46 -6.52
C LEU A 37 14.89 -3.74 -6.18
N ARG A 38 14.94 -4.77 -7.04
CA ARG A 38 14.33 -6.07 -6.76
C ARG A 38 14.84 -6.67 -5.46
N ASN A 39 16.16 -6.71 -5.27
CA ASN A 39 16.77 -7.26 -4.06
C ASN A 39 16.38 -6.45 -2.82
N TYR A 40 16.37 -5.12 -2.93
CA TYR A 40 15.94 -4.24 -1.85
C TYR A 40 14.49 -4.50 -1.45
N LEU A 41 13.57 -4.53 -2.42
CA LEU A 41 12.14 -4.74 -2.15
C LEU A 41 11.83 -6.18 -1.73
N GLY A 42 12.50 -7.18 -2.33
CA GLY A 42 12.38 -8.59 -1.99
C GLY A 42 12.88 -8.91 -0.58
N SER A 43 13.82 -8.11 -0.04
CA SER A 43 14.25 -8.20 1.35
C SER A 43 13.19 -7.72 2.37
N ILE A 44 12.13 -7.05 1.90
CA ILE A 44 11.06 -6.57 2.76
C ILE A 44 10.16 -7.76 3.13
N GLY A 45 10.25 -8.16 4.39
CA GLY A 45 9.48 -9.27 4.94
C GLY A 45 8.02 -8.93 5.29
N GLY A 46 7.31 -9.97 5.72
CA GLY A 46 5.93 -9.94 6.18
C GLY A 46 5.42 -11.35 6.41
N THR A 47 4.30 -11.46 7.10
CA THR A 47 3.70 -12.76 7.47
C THR A 47 2.81 -13.35 6.38
N ASP A 48 2.36 -12.52 5.44
CA ASP A 48 1.42 -12.88 4.39
C ASP A 48 1.51 -11.90 3.21
N VAL A 49 0.82 -12.23 2.12
CA VAL A 49 0.78 -11.46 0.87
C VAL A 49 0.37 -10.01 1.09
N GLY A 50 -0.61 -9.77 1.96
CA GLY A 50 -1.10 -8.43 2.29
C GLY A 50 -0.06 -7.61 3.03
N ASN A 51 0.56 -8.19 4.05
CA ASN A 51 1.58 -7.54 4.85
C ASN A 51 2.82 -7.21 4.03
N VAL A 52 3.34 -8.15 3.23
CA VAL A 52 4.50 -7.92 2.36
C VAL A 52 4.19 -6.84 1.32
N THR A 53 3.06 -6.96 0.60
CA THR A 53 2.66 -5.97 -0.42
C THR A 53 2.53 -4.58 0.19
N ARG A 54 1.91 -4.46 1.37
CA ARG A 54 1.77 -3.20 2.10
C ARG A 54 3.12 -2.62 2.51
N ASN A 55 4.02 -3.45 3.04
CA ASN A 55 5.34 -3.01 3.49
C ASN A 55 6.19 -2.50 2.33
N ILE A 56 6.18 -3.20 1.19
CA ILE A 56 6.83 -2.76 -0.04
C ILE A 56 6.27 -1.40 -0.49
N LEU A 57 4.94 -1.26 -0.57
CA LEU A 57 4.32 -0.01 -1.00
C LEU A 57 4.60 1.17 -0.06
N MET A 58 4.74 0.93 1.25
CA MET A 58 5.13 1.98 2.21
C MET A 58 6.57 2.47 2.02
N LYS A 59 7.46 1.63 1.48
CA LYS A 59 8.83 2.05 1.12
C LYS A 59 8.89 2.75 -0.23
N LEU A 60 8.05 2.29 -1.18
CA LEU A 60 8.05 2.81 -2.54
C LEU A 60 7.32 4.15 -2.69
N ILE A 61 6.15 4.30 -2.09
CA ILE A 61 5.21 5.38 -2.44
C ILE A 61 4.87 6.18 -1.18
N SER A 62 5.11 7.49 -1.25
CA SER A 62 4.75 8.40 -0.17
C SER A 62 3.23 8.42 0.02
N ARG A 63 2.79 8.81 1.22
CA ARG A 63 1.36 8.91 1.51
C ARG A 63 0.65 9.90 0.60
N GLN A 64 1.28 11.04 0.34
CA GLN A 64 0.72 12.09 -0.52
C GLN A 64 0.61 11.59 -1.96
N PHE A 65 1.66 10.97 -2.49
CA PHE A 65 1.62 10.46 -3.87
C PHE A 65 0.61 9.34 -4.05
N ALA A 66 0.41 8.49 -3.03
CA ALA A 66 -0.60 7.44 -3.07
C ALA A 66 -2.03 7.98 -3.27
N LEU A 67 -2.30 9.25 -2.96
CA LEU A 67 -3.59 9.88 -3.22
C LEU A 67 -3.82 10.17 -4.71
N GLU A 68 -2.77 10.33 -5.49
CA GLU A 68 -2.82 10.62 -6.94
C GLU A 68 -2.89 9.35 -7.81
N ILE A 69 -2.79 8.18 -7.18
CA ILE A 69 -2.73 6.88 -7.85
C ILE A 69 -4.00 6.10 -7.56
N ASN A 70 -4.48 5.36 -8.56
CA ASN A 70 -5.32 4.20 -8.31
C ASN A 70 -4.94 3.04 -9.24
N TYR A 71 -5.43 1.85 -8.94
CA TYR A 71 -5.03 0.66 -9.71
C TYR A 71 -5.36 0.78 -11.21
N LYS A 72 -6.52 1.36 -11.57
CA LYS A 72 -7.01 1.41 -12.97
C LYS A 72 -6.78 2.76 -13.70
N GLY A 73 -6.26 3.79 -13.03
CA GLY A 73 -6.13 5.15 -13.57
C GLY A 73 -7.44 5.92 -13.75
N ARG A 74 -8.48 5.62 -12.98
CA ARG A 74 -9.78 6.30 -13.12
C ARG A 74 -9.76 7.73 -12.56
N ASN A 75 -10.63 8.60 -13.09
CA ASN A 75 -10.85 9.98 -12.62
C ASN A 75 -9.58 10.84 -12.67
N GLY A 76 -8.81 10.75 -13.76
CA GLY A 76 -7.59 11.54 -13.96
C GLY A 76 -6.40 11.12 -13.08
N LYS A 77 -6.50 10.00 -12.36
CA LYS A 77 -5.41 9.47 -11.54
C LYS A 77 -4.46 8.60 -12.35
N ILE A 78 -3.25 8.44 -11.84
CA ILE A 78 -2.23 7.57 -12.43
C ILE A 78 -2.66 6.10 -12.31
N ALA A 79 -2.53 5.35 -13.40
CA ALA A 79 -2.83 3.91 -13.45
C ALA A 79 -1.64 3.08 -12.94
N PHE A 80 -1.84 2.36 -11.83
CA PHE A 80 -0.80 1.46 -11.31
C PHE A 80 -0.77 0.10 -12.01
N GLU A 81 -1.86 -0.33 -12.66
CA GLU A 81 -1.93 -1.63 -13.34
C GLU A 81 -0.92 -1.75 -14.49
N SER A 82 -0.69 -0.68 -15.23
CA SER A 82 0.27 -0.62 -16.34
C SER A 82 1.66 -0.16 -15.91
N CYS A 83 1.90 0.05 -14.61
CA CYS A 83 3.19 0.49 -14.09
C CYS A 83 4.12 -0.71 -13.93
N TYR A 84 5.36 -0.60 -14.40
CA TYR A 84 6.35 -1.69 -14.28
C TYR A 84 6.60 -2.13 -12.82
N LEU A 85 6.48 -1.20 -11.87
CA LEU A 85 6.59 -1.51 -10.44
C LEU A 85 5.57 -2.55 -9.97
N ARG A 86 4.43 -2.68 -10.66
CA ARG A 86 3.41 -3.67 -10.32
C ARG A 86 3.92 -5.10 -10.50
N ASP A 87 4.59 -5.39 -11.61
CA ASP A 87 5.16 -6.70 -11.88
C ASP A 87 6.33 -6.99 -10.94
N LEU A 88 7.19 -5.99 -10.72
CA LEU A 88 8.28 -6.10 -9.75
C LEU A 88 7.78 -6.43 -8.33
N ILE A 89 6.70 -5.80 -7.87
CA ILE A 89 6.11 -6.09 -6.55
C ILE A 89 5.60 -7.52 -6.49
N ILE A 90 4.99 -8.04 -7.56
CA ILE A 90 4.51 -9.43 -7.61
C ILE A 90 5.67 -10.41 -7.43
N GLU A 91 6.79 -10.15 -8.11
CA GLU A 91 8.00 -10.96 -7.99
C GLU A 91 8.58 -10.88 -6.57
N CYS A 92 8.74 -9.67 -6.03
CA CYS A 92 9.26 -9.46 -4.68
C CYS A 92 8.40 -10.14 -3.60
N VAL A 93 7.07 -10.15 -3.75
CA VAL A 93 6.17 -10.84 -2.82
C VAL A 93 6.35 -12.36 -2.86
N ARG A 94 6.54 -12.94 -4.05
CA ARG A 94 6.81 -14.37 -4.22
C ARG A 94 8.14 -14.76 -3.60
N ASP A 95 9.17 -13.95 -3.82
CA ASP A 95 10.52 -14.17 -3.30
C ASP A 95 10.55 -14.05 -1.77
N SER A 96 9.92 -13.02 -1.22
CA SER A 96 9.86 -12.77 0.23
C SER A 96 9.17 -13.90 1.00
N LEU A 97 8.04 -14.41 0.47
CA LEU A 97 7.28 -15.48 1.12
C LEU A 97 7.79 -16.88 0.76
N LYS A 98 8.62 -17.03 -0.28
CA LYS A 98 9.00 -18.33 -0.86
C LYS A 98 7.78 -19.20 -1.23
N LEU A 99 6.72 -18.57 -1.73
CA LEU A 99 5.44 -19.20 -2.06
C LEU A 99 5.01 -18.90 -3.49
N ARG A 100 4.27 -19.84 -4.10
CA ARG A 100 3.62 -19.63 -5.39
C ARG A 100 2.35 -18.80 -5.23
N VAL A 101 2.52 -17.49 -5.08
CA VAL A 101 1.41 -16.52 -4.97
C VAL A 101 0.85 -16.20 -6.36
N LYS A 102 -0.48 -16.28 -6.52
CA LYS A 102 -1.14 -15.87 -7.76
C LYS A 102 -1.13 -14.35 -7.89
N GLU A 103 -0.94 -13.88 -9.12
CA GLU A 103 -0.96 -12.45 -9.45
C GLU A 103 -2.24 -11.73 -9.01
N VAL A 104 -3.38 -12.41 -9.08
CA VAL A 104 -4.68 -11.88 -8.65
C VAL A 104 -4.72 -11.54 -7.16
N GLU A 105 -3.99 -12.29 -6.33
CA GLU A 105 -3.93 -12.08 -4.88
C GLU A 105 -3.15 -10.81 -4.56
N VAL A 106 -1.95 -10.65 -5.13
CA VAL A 106 -1.15 -9.42 -5.00
C VAL A 106 -1.91 -8.23 -5.57
N SER A 107 -2.51 -8.37 -6.76
CA SER A 107 -3.30 -7.31 -7.40
C SER A 107 -4.49 -6.87 -6.55
N LYS A 108 -5.14 -7.80 -5.83
CA LYS A 108 -6.19 -7.49 -4.85
C LYS A 108 -5.64 -6.62 -3.72
N GLN A 109 -4.46 -6.94 -3.20
CA GLN A 109 -3.81 -6.15 -2.13
C GLN A 109 -3.38 -4.76 -2.64
N LEU A 110 -2.80 -4.65 -3.84
CA LEU A 110 -2.49 -3.37 -4.49
C LEU A 110 -3.74 -2.48 -4.59
N LYS A 111 -4.85 -3.01 -5.13
CA LYS A 111 -6.14 -2.31 -5.24
C LYS A 111 -6.64 -1.82 -3.88
N ASN A 112 -6.63 -2.70 -2.88
CA ASN A 112 -7.11 -2.38 -1.54
C ASN A 112 -6.24 -1.32 -0.88
N TRP A 113 -4.92 -1.40 -1.06
CA TRP A 113 -3.99 -0.40 -0.57
C TRP A 113 -4.35 0.96 -1.16
N PHE A 114 -4.29 1.16 -2.48
CA PHE A 114 -4.59 2.46 -3.10
C PHE A 114 -6.01 2.97 -2.76
N ARG A 115 -7.02 2.10 -2.69
CA ARG A 115 -8.38 2.50 -2.27
C ARG A 115 -8.38 3.09 -0.86
N GLY A 116 -7.64 2.48 0.06
CA GLY A 116 -7.53 2.93 1.45
C GLY A 116 -6.60 4.13 1.65
N ALA A 117 -5.96 4.68 0.61
CA ALA A 117 -4.96 5.75 0.78
C ALA A 117 -5.50 6.97 1.53
N LYS A 118 -6.74 7.39 1.22
CA LYS A 118 -7.43 8.52 1.88
C LYS A 118 -7.66 8.28 3.38
N ASP A 119 -7.89 7.03 3.79
CA ASP A 119 -8.29 6.69 5.16
C ASP A 119 -7.09 6.56 6.12
N ARG A 120 -5.85 6.53 5.62
CA ARG A 120 -4.65 6.24 6.43
C ARG A 120 -4.25 7.33 7.41
N ASN A 121 -4.93 8.48 7.39
CA ASN A 121 -4.71 9.60 8.30
C ASN A 121 -5.81 9.72 9.37
N GLY A 122 -6.48 8.60 9.71
CA GLY A 122 -7.53 8.58 10.73
C GLY A 122 -8.96 8.76 10.20
N GLY A 123 -9.17 8.66 8.88
CA GLY A 123 -10.48 8.87 8.25
C GLY A 123 -11.55 7.82 8.61
N ARG A 124 -11.14 6.62 9.01
CA ARG A 124 -12.04 5.66 9.66
C ARG A 124 -12.01 5.87 11.18
N ARG A 125 -12.79 6.82 11.68
CA ARG A 125 -13.35 6.66 13.03
C ARG A 125 -14.29 5.45 12.96
N ARG A 126 -13.91 4.33 13.59
CA ARG A 126 -14.90 3.31 13.92
C ARG A 126 -15.91 3.98 14.88
N PRO A 127 -17.23 3.77 14.75
CA PRO A 127 -18.13 4.10 15.83
C PRO A 127 -17.64 3.33 17.06
N THR A 128 -17.19 4.05 18.08
CA THR A 128 -17.04 3.47 19.41
C THR A 128 -18.42 2.92 19.78
N LYS A 129 -18.50 1.61 20.05
CA LYS A 129 -19.71 0.96 20.59
C LYS A 129 -19.96 1.44 22.04
N THR A 130 -20.13 2.74 22.25
CA THR A 130 -20.34 3.34 23.58
C THR A 130 -21.81 3.73 23.80
N THR A 131 -22.69 3.58 22.81
CA THR A 131 -24.14 3.78 22.98
C THR A 131 -24.87 2.46 23.24
N MET A 132 -24.47 1.70 24.27
CA MET A 132 -25.29 0.58 24.79
C MET A 132 -25.80 0.85 26.22
N PHE A 133 -25.82 2.10 26.67
CA PHE A 133 -26.47 2.50 27.91
C PHE A 133 -27.37 3.70 27.65
N ILE A 134 -28.61 3.43 27.26
CA ILE A 134 -29.71 4.39 27.41
C ILE A 134 -30.84 3.67 28.16
N GLU A 135 -30.90 4.00 29.44
CA GLU A 135 -32.09 4.27 30.27
C GLU A 135 -33.20 3.20 30.33
N ASN A 136 -33.24 2.48 31.46
CA ASN A 136 -34.50 1.99 31.99
C ASN A 136 -35.35 3.21 32.39
N LYS A 137 -36.39 3.50 31.61
CA LYS A 137 -37.44 4.43 31.99
C LYS A 137 -38.15 3.90 33.24
N ALA A 138 -38.28 4.78 34.23
CA ALA A 138 -39.31 4.69 35.24
C ALA A 138 -40.68 4.60 34.55
N THR A 139 -41.46 3.61 34.93
CA THR A 139 -42.92 3.66 34.85
C THR A 139 -43.42 3.64 36.29
N ASP A 140 -43.72 4.84 36.80
CA ASP A 140 -44.69 4.98 37.86
C ASP A 140 -46.00 4.39 37.34
N ASP A 141 -46.53 3.40 38.06
CA ASP A 141 -47.89 2.91 37.86
C ASP A 141 -48.66 3.21 39.16
N PRO A 142 -49.58 4.20 39.17
CA PRO A 142 -50.50 4.38 40.27
C PRO A 142 -51.77 3.53 40.05
N GLU A 143 -52.13 2.80 41.11
CA GLU A 143 -53.43 2.17 41.38
C GLU A 143 -53.80 0.85 40.64
N ALA A 144 -53.96 -0.24 41.41
CA ALA A 144 -55.30 -0.70 41.79
C ALA A 144 -55.28 -1.95 42.70
N ASN A 145 -56.07 -1.84 43.78
CA ASN A 145 -56.60 -2.85 44.71
C ASN A 145 -55.74 -3.32 45.89
#